data_AF-A0A378LY19-F1
#
_entry.id   AF-A0A378LY19-F1
#
_cell.length_a   1.000
_cell.length_b   1.000
_cell.length_c   1.000
_cell.angle_alpha   90.00
_cell.angle_beta   90.00
_cell.angle_gamma   90.00
#
_symmetry.space_group_name_H-M   'P 1'
#
loop_
_entity.id
_entity.type
_entity.pdbx_description
1 polymer ?
#
loop_
_entity_poly.entity_id
_entity_poly.type
_entity_poly.pdbx_seq_one_letter_code
_entity_poly.pdbx_strand_id
1 'polypeptide(L)'
;MAKIKVASIDFDGCLSHQSYQESLKQNPEADRGQKLIEHNQLLMDRLAGFDKIMVGSNRQDVRGDVQESMKSNFALNSIDHTGSCFSTFHSMSEHLESTFDTFLLGDLYTQKPPGFTIQEAMKLQKDHKYSDDQKANNVAHISSWAFDHKKVSVVYAQIQKLSLENPNDEIEYNFVDDRTDILHEIEQFFKENPDLIPGNVKIKTVRYYNGNPDRHSVDSQMQVVERETIESNDKTTKANPFYAQTLRSWATDCKDETGELRPDEKENYKHLAKVHTSTQEAMQKLHHDFQGVLTLTKTSSKAANELIRSDLSQYSADSYRQKLVDVYKESWEKQYYAGKLSIGYSAVLRSLTRELANQPELLTQVKNDLKDSIQKDNTYERYRAGPTSFRDEQFEQDWNKFTGADVNIFQRAAKTIMQAFKKPKEEVELPKMDPGIHM
;
A
#
# COMPACT_ATOMS: atom_id res chain seq x y z
N MET A 1 -24.46 8.47 -8.39
CA MET A 1 -23.81 7.25 -7.88
C MET A 1 -23.74 6.30 -9.05
N ALA A 2 -22.55 6.19 -9.66
CA ALA A 2 -22.32 5.19 -10.70
C ALA A 2 -22.07 3.83 -10.03
N LYS A 3 -22.20 2.76 -10.81
CA LYS A 3 -21.82 1.43 -10.38
C LYS A 3 -20.59 1.01 -11.17
N ILE A 4 -19.52 0.66 -10.47
CA ILE A 4 -18.26 0.21 -11.06
C ILE A 4 -18.17 -1.30 -10.86
N LYS A 5 -17.98 -2.05 -11.95
CA LYS A 5 -17.75 -3.49 -11.95
C LYS A 5 -16.27 -3.76 -12.14
N VAL A 6 -15.68 -4.49 -11.21
CA VAL A 6 -14.26 -4.85 -11.23
C VAL A 6 -14.12 -6.36 -11.18
N ALA A 7 -13.22 -6.93 -11.97
CA ALA A 7 -12.84 -8.34 -11.88
C ALA A 7 -11.38 -8.48 -11.48
N SER A 8 -11.13 -9.20 -10.40
CA SER A 8 -9.79 -9.60 -9.94
C SER A 8 -9.65 -11.10 -10.12
N ILE A 9 -8.76 -11.51 -11.02
CA ILE A 9 -8.80 -12.86 -11.61
C ILE A 9 -7.49 -13.60 -11.31
N ASP A 10 -7.57 -14.86 -10.89
CA ASP A 10 -6.40 -15.74 -10.83
C ASP A 10 -5.85 -16.02 -12.24
N PHE A 11 -4.55 -16.28 -12.35
CA PHE A 11 -3.95 -16.59 -13.64
C PHE A 11 -3.76 -18.09 -13.84
N ASP A 12 -3.00 -18.76 -12.98
CA ASP A 12 -2.51 -20.12 -13.22
C ASP A 12 -3.63 -21.15 -13.41
N GLY A 13 -4.62 -21.18 -12.52
CA GLY A 13 -5.70 -22.18 -12.57
C GLY A 13 -6.92 -21.71 -13.37
N CYS A 14 -7.10 -20.40 -13.49
CA CYS A 14 -8.19 -19.80 -14.28
C CYS A 14 -7.81 -19.61 -15.74
N LEU A 15 -6.94 -18.64 -16.04
CA LEU A 15 -6.64 -18.21 -17.42
C LEU A 15 -5.62 -19.10 -18.12
N SER A 16 -4.69 -19.70 -17.37
CA SER A 16 -3.62 -20.55 -17.86
C SER A 16 -3.95 -22.03 -17.75
N HIS A 17 -5.22 -22.42 -17.94
CA HIS A 17 -5.64 -23.82 -17.88
C HIS A 17 -5.01 -24.69 -19.00
N GLN A 18 -5.09 -26.02 -18.85
CA GLN A 18 -4.37 -26.98 -19.71
C GLN A 18 -4.61 -26.78 -21.22
N SER A 19 -5.85 -26.51 -21.65
CA SER A 19 -6.15 -26.30 -23.08
C SER A 19 -5.39 -25.10 -23.66
N TYR A 20 -5.31 -23.98 -22.92
CA TYR A 20 -4.47 -22.85 -23.30
C TYR A 20 -2.98 -23.25 -23.34
N GLN A 21 -2.47 -23.91 -22.31
CA GLN A 21 -1.06 -24.30 -22.25
C GLN A 21 -0.67 -25.23 -23.41
N GLU A 22 -1.50 -26.22 -23.72
CA GLU A 22 -1.24 -27.16 -24.83
C GLU A 22 -1.32 -26.48 -26.19
N SER A 23 -2.21 -25.48 -26.35
CA SER A 23 -2.26 -24.67 -27.58
C SER A 23 -0.93 -23.93 -27.85
N LEU A 24 -0.28 -23.47 -26.79
CA LEU A 24 1.02 -22.81 -26.87
C LEU A 24 2.17 -23.79 -27.10
N LYS A 25 2.09 -25.01 -26.56
CA LYS A 25 3.07 -26.06 -26.88
C LYS A 25 3.03 -26.45 -28.34
N GLN A 26 1.83 -26.54 -28.91
CA GLN A 26 1.63 -26.86 -30.32
C GLN A 26 2.07 -25.72 -31.25
N ASN A 27 1.87 -24.47 -30.81
CA ASN A 27 2.26 -23.27 -31.56
C ASN A 27 3.01 -22.26 -30.68
N PRO A 28 4.31 -22.48 -30.40
CA PRO A 28 5.08 -21.64 -29.46
C PRO A 28 5.16 -20.17 -29.84
N GLU A 29 5.06 -19.86 -31.14
CA GLU A 29 5.14 -18.51 -31.71
C GLU A 29 3.77 -17.85 -31.87
N ALA A 30 2.69 -18.49 -31.45
CA ALA A 30 1.36 -17.89 -31.47
C ALA A 30 1.28 -16.68 -30.53
N ASP A 31 0.46 -15.70 -30.92
CA ASP A 31 0.13 -14.57 -30.06
C ASP A 31 -0.55 -15.08 -28.78
N ARG A 32 0.12 -14.89 -27.65
CA ARG A 32 -0.31 -15.41 -26.35
C ARG A 32 -1.57 -14.71 -25.84
N GLY A 33 -1.72 -13.42 -26.13
CA GLY A 33 -2.92 -12.66 -25.77
C GLY A 33 -4.14 -13.20 -26.51
N GLN A 34 -4.01 -13.36 -27.83
CA GLN A 34 -5.06 -13.95 -28.66
C GLN A 34 -5.40 -15.38 -28.25
N LYS A 35 -4.40 -16.23 -28.00
CA LYS A 35 -4.63 -17.62 -27.54
C LYS A 35 -5.31 -17.66 -26.18
N LEU A 36 -4.96 -16.77 -25.27
CA LEU A 36 -5.61 -16.68 -23.97
C LEU A 36 -7.10 -16.34 -24.13
N ILE A 37 -7.43 -15.37 -24.99
CA ILE A 37 -8.82 -15.00 -25.29
C ILE A 37 -9.59 -16.18 -25.91
N GLU A 38 -9.02 -16.81 -26.95
CA GLU A 38 -9.64 -17.94 -27.66
C GLU A 38 -10.00 -19.10 -26.72
N HIS A 39 -9.11 -19.43 -25.78
CA HIS A 39 -9.32 -20.56 -24.86
C HIS A 39 -10.16 -20.21 -23.63
N ASN A 40 -10.43 -18.92 -23.37
CA ASN A 40 -11.18 -18.44 -22.21
C ASN A 40 -12.50 -17.73 -22.59
N GLN A 41 -13.11 -18.04 -23.73
CA GLN A 41 -14.29 -17.34 -24.24
C GLN A 41 -15.44 -17.24 -23.23
N LEU A 42 -15.72 -18.31 -22.48
CA LEU A 42 -16.77 -18.30 -21.44
C LEU A 42 -16.54 -17.22 -20.38
N LEU A 43 -15.27 -17.02 -19.98
CA LEU A 43 -14.92 -15.97 -19.04
C LEU A 43 -14.94 -14.59 -19.72
N MET A 44 -14.49 -14.46 -20.97
CA MET A 44 -14.56 -13.20 -21.71
C MET A 44 -16.01 -12.70 -21.85
N ASP A 45 -16.93 -13.58 -22.22
CA ASP A 45 -18.36 -13.26 -22.35
C ASP A 45 -18.96 -12.78 -21.03
N ARG A 46 -18.53 -13.37 -19.91
CA ARG A 46 -18.94 -12.94 -18.56
C ARG A 46 -18.39 -11.57 -18.20
N LEU A 47 -17.15 -11.29 -18.57
CA LEU A 47 -16.45 -10.06 -18.22
C LEU A 47 -16.81 -8.89 -19.14
N ALA A 48 -17.57 -9.13 -20.21
CA ALA A 48 -18.08 -8.08 -21.07
C ALA A 48 -18.82 -6.99 -20.26
N GLY A 49 -18.39 -5.74 -20.42
CA GLY A 49 -18.95 -4.60 -19.70
C GLY A 49 -18.48 -4.44 -18.25
N PHE A 50 -17.37 -5.08 -17.86
CA PHE A 50 -16.63 -4.70 -16.66
C PHE A 50 -15.79 -3.44 -16.91
N ASP A 51 -15.72 -2.56 -15.92
CA ASP A 51 -14.99 -1.29 -16.04
C ASP A 51 -13.49 -1.49 -15.83
N LYS A 52 -13.11 -2.41 -14.93
CA LYS A 52 -11.72 -2.67 -14.55
C LYS A 52 -11.41 -4.16 -14.42
N ILE A 53 -10.20 -4.52 -14.84
CA ILE A 53 -9.60 -5.83 -14.60
C ILE A 53 -8.35 -5.66 -13.72
N MET A 54 -8.18 -6.54 -12.74
CA MET A 54 -7.03 -6.57 -11.82
C MET A 54 -6.43 -7.97 -11.75
N VAL A 55 -5.16 -8.06 -11.35
CA VAL A 55 -4.50 -9.34 -11.10
C VAL A 55 -4.90 -9.86 -9.71
N GLY A 56 -5.70 -10.92 -9.69
CA GLY A 56 -6.11 -11.68 -8.48
C GLY A 56 -5.24 -12.90 -8.21
N SER A 57 -4.11 -13.04 -8.90
CA SER A 57 -3.18 -14.18 -8.76
C SER A 57 -2.12 -13.96 -7.69
N ASN A 58 -1.43 -15.02 -7.28
CA ASN A 58 -0.23 -14.94 -6.42
C ASN A 58 1.01 -14.36 -7.14
N ARG A 59 0.91 -14.15 -8.46
CA ARG A 59 1.91 -13.45 -9.27
C ARG A 59 1.86 -11.93 -9.03
N GLN A 60 2.24 -11.50 -7.82
CA GLN A 60 2.16 -10.11 -7.37
C GLN A 60 3.50 -9.35 -7.42
N ASP A 61 4.59 -10.02 -7.82
CA ASP A 61 5.91 -9.43 -8.03
C ASP A 61 6.57 -10.01 -9.30
N VAL A 62 7.70 -9.41 -9.73
CA VAL A 62 8.39 -9.87 -10.96
C VAL A 62 8.94 -11.29 -10.78
N ARG A 63 9.47 -11.60 -9.58
CA ARG A 63 10.01 -12.92 -9.27
C ARG A 63 8.95 -14.02 -9.43
N GLY A 64 7.78 -13.84 -8.83
CA GLY A 64 6.68 -14.79 -8.84
C GLY A 64 6.12 -14.98 -10.24
N ASP A 65 5.96 -13.90 -11.02
CA ASP A 65 5.52 -14.03 -12.41
C ASP A 65 6.55 -14.76 -13.28
N VAL A 66 7.85 -14.46 -13.16
CA VAL A 66 8.92 -15.19 -13.86
C VAL A 66 8.91 -16.67 -13.47
N GLN A 67 8.89 -16.97 -12.17
CA GLN A 67 8.92 -18.33 -11.65
C GLN A 67 7.72 -19.17 -12.12
N GLU A 68 6.51 -18.62 -12.08
CA GLU A 68 5.31 -19.32 -12.50
C GLU A 68 5.14 -19.35 -14.03
N SER A 69 5.78 -18.43 -14.75
CA SER A 69 5.79 -18.42 -16.23
C SER A 69 6.62 -19.55 -16.84
N MET A 70 7.57 -20.12 -16.08
CA MET A 70 8.54 -21.12 -16.51
C MET A 70 8.46 -22.37 -15.61
N LYS A 71 7.48 -23.24 -15.85
CA LYS A 71 7.32 -24.44 -15.05
C LYS A 71 8.14 -25.59 -15.63
N SER A 72 9.15 -26.04 -14.88
CA SER A 72 9.94 -27.21 -15.26
C SER A 72 9.08 -28.46 -15.34
N ASN A 73 9.02 -29.07 -16.52
CA ASN A 73 8.41 -30.37 -16.75
C ASN A 73 9.49 -31.46 -16.71
N PHE A 74 9.75 -31.99 -15.51
CA PHE A 74 10.79 -33.00 -15.28
C PHE A 74 10.58 -34.30 -16.05
N ALA A 75 9.32 -34.66 -16.36
CA ALA A 75 9.01 -35.88 -17.10
C ALA A 75 9.39 -35.76 -18.59
N LEU A 76 9.31 -34.56 -19.15
CA LEU A 76 9.61 -34.28 -20.56
C LEU A 76 10.95 -33.58 -20.77
N ASN A 77 11.71 -33.32 -19.70
CA ASN A 77 12.94 -32.53 -19.71
C ASN A 77 12.78 -31.20 -20.49
N SER A 78 11.65 -30.51 -20.29
CA SER A 78 11.29 -29.25 -20.95
C SER A 78 10.81 -28.21 -19.95
N ILE A 79 10.75 -26.95 -20.37
CA ILE A 79 10.17 -25.85 -19.59
C ILE A 79 8.84 -25.49 -20.25
N ASP A 80 7.74 -25.62 -19.51
CA ASP A 80 6.44 -25.18 -19.96
C ASP A 80 6.35 -23.66 -19.76
N HIS A 81 6.25 -22.93 -20.87
CA HIS A 81 6.14 -21.48 -20.86
C HIS A 81 4.68 -21.05 -20.87
N THR A 82 4.09 -20.88 -19.68
CA THR A 82 2.72 -20.34 -19.53
C THR A 82 2.65 -18.84 -19.88
N GLY A 83 3.80 -18.17 -19.82
CA GLY A 83 3.95 -16.74 -20.12
C GLY A 83 3.69 -15.86 -18.91
N SER A 84 3.93 -14.57 -19.07
CA SER A 84 3.64 -13.57 -18.04
C SER A 84 2.14 -13.36 -17.90
N CYS A 85 1.65 -13.29 -16.66
CA CYS A 85 0.28 -12.86 -16.41
C CYS A 85 0.11 -11.37 -16.75
N PHE A 86 1.10 -10.52 -16.53
CA PHE A 86 0.92 -9.07 -16.68
C PHE A 86 0.62 -8.65 -18.11
N SER A 87 1.34 -9.20 -19.08
CA SER A 87 1.15 -8.86 -20.49
C SER A 87 -0.11 -9.52 -21.07
N THR A 88 -0.52 -10.68 -20.56
CA THR A 88 -1.78 -11.32 -20.96
C THR A 88 -3.01 -10.64 -20.37
N PHE A 89 -2.94 -10.16 -19.13
CA PHE A 89 -3.98 -9.29 -18.55
C PHE A 89 -4.14 -7.99 -19.32
N HIS A 90 -3.04 -7.41 -19.82
CA HIS A 90 -3.09 -6.25 -20.70
C HIS A 90 -3.87 -6.57 -21.99
N SER A 91 -3.51 -7.62 -22.72
CA SER A 91 -4.23 -8.02 -23.95
C SER A 91 -5.70 -8.35 -23.69
N MET A 92 -6.00 -9.02 -22.57
CA MET A 92 -7.38 -9.29 -22.16
C MET A 92 -8.17 -8.00 -21.90
N SER A 93 -7.57 -7.01 -21.24
CA SER A 93 -8.22 -5.73 -20.97
C SER A 93 -8.52 -4.95 -22.26
N GLU A 94 -7.61 -4.98 -23.24
CA GLU A 94 -7.83 -4.36 -24.55
C GLU A 94 -8.98 -5.02 -25.31
N HIS A 95 -9.04 -6.36 -25.28
CA HIS A 95 -10.13 -7.12 -25.89
C HIS A 95 -11.50 -6.83 -25.26
N LEU A 96 -11.54 -6.67 -23.94
CA LEU A 96 -12.77 -6.40 -23.19
C LEU A 96 -13.18 -4.92 -23.19
N GLU A 97 -12.35 -4.04 -23.77
CA GLU A 97 -12.49 -2.58 -23.67
C GLU A 97 -12.56 -2.10 -22.21
N SER A 98 -11.89 -2.81 -21.30
CA SER A 98 -11.81 -2.52 -19.87
C SER A 98 -10.50 -1.84 -19.49
N THR A 99 -10.48 -1.12 -18.37
CA THR A 99 -9.23 -0.58 -17.82
C THR A 99 -8.42 -1.67 -17.11
N PHE A 100 -7.16 -1.87 -17.49
CA PHE A 100 -6.25 -2.68 -16.70
C PHE A 100 -5.71 -1.89 -15.50
N ASP A 101 -6.14 -2.25 -14.29
CA ASP A 101 -5.60 -1.67 -13.07
C ASP A 101 -4.29 -2.39 -12.70
N THR A 102 -3.18 -1.67 -12.78
CA THR A 102 -1.82 -2.21 -12.66
C THR A 102 -1.34 -2.36 -11.21
N PHE A 103 -2.24 -2.17 -10.23
CA PHE A 103 -1.93 -2.27 -8.82
C PHE A 103 -1.56 -3.71 -8.41
N LEU A 104 -0.34 -3.88 -7.90
CA LEU A 104 0.16 -5.14 -7.34
C LEU A 104 0.68 -4.93 -5.92
N LEU A 105 0.61 -5.99 -5.11
CA LEU A 105 1.19 -5.97 -3.76
C LEU A 105 2.72 -5.81 -3.77
N GLY A 106 3.40 -6.26 -4.83
CA GLY A 106 4.84 -6.03 -5.01
C GLY A 106 5.22 -4.56 -4.94
N ASP A 107 4.40 -3.67 -5.53
CA ASP A 107 4.59 -2.23 -5.46
C ASP A 107 4.36 -1.72 -4.02
N LEU A 108 3.29 -2.19 -3.38
CA LEU A 108 2.90 -1.79 -2.03
C LEU A 108 3.97 -2.12 -0.97
N TYR A 109 4.52 -3.34 -1.02
CA TYR A 109 5.52 -3.81 -0.05
C TYR A 109 6.90 -3.21 -0.30
N THR A 110 7.26 -2.95 -1.56
CA THR A 110 8.53 -2.27 -1.89
C THR A 110 8.44 -0.76 -1.96
N GLN A 111 7.29 -0.20 -1.60
CA GLN A 111 7.03 1.24 -1.55
C GLN A 111 7.30 1.92 -2.90
N LYS A 112 6.92 1.23 -3.98
CA LYS A 112 6.98 1.74 -5.35
C LYS A 112 5.61 2.28 -5.76
N PRO A 113 5.54 3.22 -6.71
CA PRO A 113 4.27 3.68 -7.23
C PRO A 113 3.51 2.52 -7.91
N PRO A 114 2.17 2.51 -7.86
CA PRO A 114 1.37 1.50 -8.55
C PRO A 114 1.75 1.35 -10.03
N GLY A 115 1.91 0.11 -10.47
CA GLY A 115 2.28 -0.25 -11.84
C GLY A 115 3.77 -0.34 -12.11
N PHE A 116 4.63 0.01 -11.15
CA PHE A 116 6.08 -0.13 -11.28
C PHE A 116 6.49 -1.58 -11.58
N THR A 117 5.98 -2.55 -10.81
CA THR A 117 6.26 -3.98 -10.97
C THR A 117 5.90 -4.47 -12.36
N ILE A 118 4.71 -4.10 -12.86
CA ILE A 118 4.27 -4.48 -14.21
C ILE A 118 5.17 -3.86 -15.27
N GLN A 119 5.49 -2.57 -15.15
CA GLN A 119 6.36 -1.88 -16.12
C GLN A 119 7.75 -2.52 -16.19
N GLU A 120 8.36 -2.84 -15.05
CA GLU A 120 9.65 -3.53 -15.01
C GLU A 120 9.56 -4.94 -15.57
N ALA A 121 8.51 -5.69 -15.22
CA ALA A 121 8.26 -7.01 -15.79
C ALA A 121 8.11 -6.97 -17.32
N MET A 122 7.36 -6.01 -17.87
CA MET A 122 7.16 -5.90 -19.32
C MET A 122 8.45 -5.54 -20.06
N LYS A 123 9.37 -4.77 -19.46
CA LYS A 123 10.70 -4.47 -20.04
C LYS A 123 11.58 -5.71 -20.16
N LEU A 124 11.37 -6.69 -19.30
CA LEU A 124 12.09 -7.96 -19.30
C LEU A 124 11.54 -8.94 -20.34
N GLN A 125 10.34 -8.70 -20.85
CA GLN A 125 9.67 -9.61 -21.76
C GLN A 125 9.97 -9.31 -23.23
N LYS A 126 9.96 -10.36 -24.03
CA LYS A 126 9.84 -10.29 -25.49
C LYS A 126 8.69 -11.20 -25.91
N ASP A 127 7.73 -10.67 -26.66
CA ASP A 127 6.55 -11.42 -27.15
C ASP A 127 5.81 -12.17 -26.02
N HIS A 128 5.56 -11.48 -24.90
CA HIS A 128 4.90 -12.00 -23.69
C HIS A 128 5.65 -13.13 -22.94
N LYS A 129 6.92 -13.38 -23.31
CA LYS A 129 7.79 -14.38 -22.69
C LYS A 129 8.97 -13.72 -21.97
N TYR A 130 9.36 -14.29 -20.85
CA TYR A 130 10.66 -14.03 -20.26
C TYR A 130 11.72 -14.87 -21.00
N SER A 131 12.94 -14.35 -21.09
CA SER A 131 14.09 -15.09 -21.62
C SER A 131 14.50 -16.23 -20.68
N ASP A 132 14.95 -17.37 -21.21
CA ASP A 132 15.44 -18.50 -20.40
C ASP A 132 16.60 -18.13 -19.45
N ASP A 133 17.35 -17.06 -19.79
CA ASP A 133 18.42 -16.52 -18.94
C ASP A 133 17.89 -15.74 -17.72
N GLN A 134 16.61 -15.36 -17.73
CA GLN A 134 15.97 -14.65 -16.63
C GLN A 134 15.56 -15.62 -15.54
N LYS A 135 16.49 -15.88 -14.62
CA LYS A 135 16.21 -16.61 -13.40
C LYS A 135 15.47 -15.73 -12.41
N ALA A 136 14.44 -16.29 -11.75
CA ALA A 136 13.62 -15.58 -10.76
C ALA A 136 14.46 -14.86 -9.67
N ASN A 137 15.55 -15.47 -9.22
CA ASN A 137 16.44 -14.85 -8.22
C ASN A 137 17.18 -13.61 -8.72
N ASN A 138 17.42 -13.49 -10.03
CA ASN A 138 18.10 -12.33 -10.60
C ASN A 138 17.22 -11.09 -10.60
N VAL A 139 15.90 -11.26 -10.54
CA VAL A 139 14.89 -10.18 -10.61
C VAL A 139 14.17 -9.93 -9.28
N ALA A 140 14.48 -10.71 -8.25
CA ALA A 140 13.86 -10.60 -6.92
C ALA A 140 14.09 -9.25 -6.22
N HIS A 141 15.05 -8.46 -6.68
CA HIS A 141 15.35 -7.14 -6.15
C HIS A 141 14.42 -6.04 -6.71
N ILE A 142 13.68 -6.32 -7.78
CA ILE A 142 12.81 -5.33 -8.45
C ILE A 142 11.59 -5.05 -7.59
N SER A 143 10.90 -6.12 -7.19
CA SER A 143 9.73 -6.07 -6.32
C SER A 143 9.62 -7.36 -5.50
N SER A 144 8.99 -7.26 -4.34
CA SER A 144 8.70 -8.39 -3.45
C SER A 144 7.43 -8.12 -2.67
N TRP A 145 6.74 -9.18 -2.26
CA TRP A 145 5.55 -9.08 -1.42
C TRP A 145 5.53 -10.18 -0.35
N ALA A 146 4.67 -10.01 0.66
CA ALA A 146 4.43 -11.05 1.64
C ALA A 146 3.46 -12.08 1.04
N PHE A 147 3.99 -13.21 0.59
CA PHE A 147 3.22 -14.23 -0.13
C PHE A 147 2.10 -14.80 0.74
N ASP A 148 0.86 -14.60 0.30
CA ASP A 148 -0.36 -15.05 0.97
C ASP A 148 -1.07 -16.10 0.10
N HIS A 149 -0.96 -17.37 0.49
CA HIS A 149 -1.48 -18.50 -0.28
C HIS A 149 -2.98 -18.42 -0.57
N LYS A 150 -3.77 -17.76 0.29
CA LYS A 150 -5.23 -17.64 0.15
C LYS A 150 -5.69 -16.28 -0.38
N LYS A 151 -4.75 -15.40 -0.72
CA LYS A 151 -5.02 -14.10 -1.40
C LYS A 151 -5.97 -13.17 -0.64
N VAL A 152 -6.13 -13.36 0.66
CA VAL A 152 -6.94 -12.48 1.53
C VAL A 152 -6.37 -11.06 1.50
N SER A 153 -5.06 -10.92 1.60
CA SER A 153 -4.34 -9.64 1.51
C SER A 153 -4.48 -8.97 0.14
N VAL A 154 -4.57 -9.74 -0.96
CA VAL A 154 -4.85 -9.23 -2.33
C VAL A 154 -6.22 -8.60 -2.37
N VAL A 155 -7.25 -9.34 -1.98
CA VAL A 155 -8.64 -8.85 -1.97
C VAL A 155 -8.76 -7.64 -1.05
N TYR A 156 -8.22 -7.71 0.16
CA TYR A 156 -8.22 -6.61 1.11
C TYR A 156 -7.58 -5.34 0.50
N ALA A 157 -6.39 -5.43 -0.08
CA ALA A 157 -5.73 -4.26 -0.67
C ALA A 157 -6.56 -3.63 -1.80
N GLN A 158 -7.10 -4.47 -2.70
CA GLN A 158 -7.80 -4.01 -3.89
C GLN A 158 -9.14 -3.35 -3.55
N ILE A 159 -9.94 -3.91 -2.63
CA ILE A 159 -11.21 -3.28 -2.24
C ILE A 159 -11.00 -1.94 -1.53
N GLN A 160 -9.94 -1.82 -0.72
CA GLN A 160 -9.59 -0.59 -0.03
C GLN A 160 -9.17 0.49 -1.04
N LYS A 161 -8.28 0.15 -1.97
CA LYS A 161 -7.87 1.02 -3.07
C LYS A 161 -9.07 1.52 -3.88
N LEU A 162 -9.90 0.60 -4.36
CA LEU A 162 -11.04 0.93 -5.23
C LEU A 162 -12.03 1.87 -4.54
N SER A 163 -12.32 1.63 -3.26
CA SER A 163 -13.22 2.49 -2.49
C SER A 163 -12.65 3.90 -2.27
N LEU A 164 -11.34 4.02 -2.01
CA LEU A 164 -10.67 5.32 -1.89
C LEU A 164 -10.63 6.09 -3.22
N GLU A 165 -10.48 5.39 -4.35
CA GLU A 165 -10.49 6.01 -5.68
C GLU A 165 -11.91 6.42 -6.13
N ASN A 166 -12.95 5.76 -5.62
CA ASN A 166 -14.34 5.96 -6.03
C ASN A 166 -15.27 6.11 -4.80
N PRO A 167 -15.07 7.14 -3.96
CA PRO A 167 -15.75 7.24 -2.65
C PRO A 167 -17.26 7.47 -2.74
N ASN A 168 -17.77 7.85 -3.92
CA ASN A 168 -19.17 8.18 -4.15
C ASN A 168 -19.92 7.16 -5.04
N ASP A 169 -19.25 6.09 -5.44
CA ASP A 169 -19.78 5.07 -6.35
C ASP A 169 -19.97 3.74 -5.63
N GLU A 170 -20.88 2.92 -6.13
CA GLU A 170 -21.02 1.53 -5.70
C GLU A 170 -20.04 0.65 -6.47
N ILE A 171 -19.29 -0.19 -5.76
CA ILE A 171 -18.27 -1.05 -6.36
C ILE A 171 -18.73 -2.51 -6.23
N GLU A 172 -18.90 -3.17 -7.37
CA GLU A 172 -19.08 -4.61 -7.45
C GLU A 172 -17.74 -5.27 -7.80
N TYR A 173 -17.06 -5.77 -6.79
CA TYR A 173 -15.75 -6.41 -6.91
C TYR A 173 -15.93 -7.93 -7.03
N ASN A 174 -15.62 -8.49 -8.20
CA ASN A 174 -15.71 -9.91 -8.49
C ASN A 174 -14.32 -10.54 -8.36
N PHE A 175 -14.13 -11.40 -7.37
CA PHE A 175 -12.93 -12.20 -7.22
C PHE A 175 -13.12 -13.56 -7.86
N VAL A 176 -12.31 -13.86 -8.88
CA VAL A 176 -12.43 -15.06 -9.72
C VAL A 176 -11.21 -15.96 -9.49
N ASP A 177 -11.44 -17.20 -9.06
CA ASP A 177 -10.39 -18.19 -8.79
C ASP A 177 -10.89 -19.61 -9.13
N ASP A 178 -10.00 -20.56 -9.43
CA ASP A 178 -10.39 -21.94 -9.74
C ASP A 178 -10.55 -22.80 -8.47
N ARG A 179 -9.87 -22.38 -7.39
CA ARG A 179 -9.73 -23.15 -6.15
C ARG A 179 -10.80 -22.81 -5.12
N THR A 180 -11.57 -23.83 -4.76
CA THR A 180 -12.61 -23.69 -3.74
C THR A 180 -12.07 -23.36 -2.35
N ASP A 181 -10.86 -23.82 -2.00
CA ASP A 181 -10.28 -23.55 -0.68
C ASP A 181 -9.82 -22.09 -0.53
N ILE A 182 -9.36 -21.45 -1.61
CA ILE A 182 -9.05 -20.01 -1.62
C ILE A 182 -10.34 -19.20 -1.52
N LEU A 183 -11.34 -19.51 -2.36
CA LEU A 183 -12.63 -18.82 -2.36
C LEU A 183 -13.31 -18.94 -0.99
N HIS A 184 -13.30 -20.12 -0.38
CA HIS A 184 -13.88 -20.34 0.94
C HIS A 184 -13.18 -19.53 2.04
N GLU A 185 -11.85 -19.45 2.02
CA GLU A 185 -11.11 -18.68 3.02
C GLU A 185 -11.42 -17.17 2.93
N ILE A 186 -11.44 -16.63 1.71
CA ILE A 186 -11.85 -15.23 1.47
C ILE A 186 -13.28 -15.02 1.97
N GLU A 187 -14.18 -15.95 1.67
CA GLU A 187 -15.56 -15.88 2.11
C GLU A 187 -15.69 -15.84 3.63
N GLN A 188 -15.01 -16.76 4.31
CA GLN A 188 -15.04 -16.88 5.76
C GLN A 188 -14.41 -15.64 6.41
N PHE A 189 -13.22 -15.22 5.96
CA PHE A 189 -12.50 -14.09 6.53
C PHE A 189 -13.35 -12.81 6.52
N PHE A 190 -13.93 -12.46 5.37
CA PHE A 190 -14.71 -11.23 5.24
C PHE A 190 -16.11 -11.31 5.89
N LYS A 191 -16.69 -12.51 6.02
CA LYS A 191 -17.90 -12.72 6.84
C LYS A 191 -17.63 -12.54 8.33
N GLU A 192 -16.47 -12.98 8.81
CA GLU A 192 -16.04 -12.81 10.20
C GLU A 192 -15.56 -11.37 10.50
N ASN A 193 -15.14 -10.62 9.47
CA ASN A 193 -14.60 -9.26 9.59
C ASN A 193 -15.27 -8.26 8.61
N PRO A 194 -16.60 -8.06 8.68
CA PRO A 194 -17.34 -7.23 7.72
C PRO A 194 -16.94 -5.74 7.77
N ASP A 195 -16.37 -5.29 8.87
CA ASP A 195 -15.86 -3.91 9.03
C ASP A 195 -14.59 -3.65 8.20
N LEU A 196 -13.93 -4.70 7.71
CA LEU A 196 -12.81 -4.58 6.77
C LEU A 196 -13.26 -4.35 5.32
N ILE A 197 -14.56 -4.43 5.04
CA ILE A 197 -15.13 -4.15 3.73
C ILE A 197 -15.63 -2.70 3.74
N PRO A 198 -15.15 -1.83 2.83
CA PRO A 198 -15.74 -0.49 2.71
C PRO A 198 -17.23 -0.56 2.39
N GLY A 199 -18.04 0.32 2.96
CA GLY A 199 -19.51 0.27 2.88
C GLY A 199 -20.07 0.41 1.47
N ASN A 200 -19.30 0.99 0.55
CA ASN A 200 -19.63 1.11 -0.86
C ASN A 200 -19.13 -0.06 -1.73
N VAL A 201 -18.54 -1.11 -1.15
CA VAL A 201 -18.04 -2.29 -1.87
C VAL A 201 -18.90 -3.52 -1.59
N LYS A 202 -19.15 -4.32 -2.63
CA LYS A 202 -19.69 -5.68 -2.56
C LYS A 202 -18.68 -6.64 -3.17
N ILE A 203 -18.21 -7.62 -2.40
CA ILE A 203 -17.33 -8.69 -2.85
C ILE A 203 -18.20 -9.83 -3.37
N LYS A 204 -17.98 -10.26 -4.60
CA LYS A 204 -18.58 -11.47 -5.18
C LYS A 204 -17.49 -12.49 -5.45
N THR A 205 -17.64 -13.69 -4.93
CA THR A 205 -16.73 -14.80 -5.27
C THR A 205 -17.28 -15.60 -6.44
N VAL A 206 -16.42 -15.90 -7.40
CA VAL A 206 -16.75 -16.63 -8.62
C VAL A 206 -15.72 -17.73 -8.80
N ARG A 207 -16.18 -18.96 -8.97
CA ARG A 207 -15.31 -20.07 -9.34
C ARG A 207 -15.25 -20.20 -10.85
N TYR A 208 -14.06 -20.13 -11.44
CA TYR A 208 -13.85 -20.44 -12.86
C TYR A 208 -12.82 -21.56 -13.00
N TYR A 209 -13.25 -22.72 -13.48
CA TYR A 209 -12.44 -23.94 -13.42
C TYR A 209 -12.76 -24.91 -14.56
N ASN A 210 -11.83 -25.83 -14.84
CA ASN A 210 -12.10 -26.95 -15.74
C ASN A 210 -12.95 -28.01 -15.01
N GLY A 211 -14.18 -28.21 -15.46
CA GLY A 211 -15.10 -29.22 -14.93
C GLY A 211 -14.73 -30.67 -15.29
N ASN A 212 -13.74 -30.87 -16.15
CA ASN A 212 -13.23 -32.19 -16.47
C ASN A 212 -12.54 -32.82 -15.23
N PRO A 213 -12.92 -34.04 -14.79
CA PRO A 213 -12.26 -34.72 -13.68
C PRO A 213 -10.77 -34.94 -13.92
N ASP A 214 -10.36 -35.12 -15.18
CA ASP A 214 -8.97 -35.12 -15.58
C ASP A 214 -8.49 -33.68 -15.81
N ARG A 215 -7.77 -33.16 -14.82
CA ARG A 215 -7.21 -31.80 -14.86
C ARG A 215 -6.16 -31.61 -15.97
N HIS A 216 -5.63 -32.69 -16.52
CA HIS A 216 -4.66 -32.68 -17.62
C HIS A 216 -5.32 -32.87 -18.98
N SER A 217 -6.65 -32.97 -19.05
CA SER A 217 -7.35 -33.10 -20.31
C SER A 217 -7.31 -31.80 -21.12
N VAL A 218 -6.95 -31.94 -22.40
CA VAL A 218 -7.04 -30.86 -23.40
C VAL A 218 -8.49 -30.47 -23.72
N ASP A 219 -9.43 -31.37 -23.47
CA ASP A 219 -10.86 -31.14 -23.58
C ASP A 219 -11.35 -30.41 -22.32
N SER A 220 -10.93 -29.14 -22.20
CA SER A 220 -11.32 -28.26 -21.11
C SER A 220 -12.81 -27.98 -21.18
N GLN A 221 -13.53 -28.40 -20.14
CA GLN A 221 -14.94 -28.08 -19.94
C GLN A 221 -15.03 -26.94 -18.95
N MET A 222 -14.63 -25.75 -19.38
CA MET A 222 -14.60 -24.59 -18.49
C MET A 222 -16.00 -24.29 -17.96
N GLN A 223 -16.09 -24.06 -16.65
CA GLN A 223 -17.33 -23.75 -15.94
C GLN A 223 -17.14 -22.50 -15.11
N VAL A 224 -18.20 -21.70 -15.03
CA VAL A 224 -18.29 -20.56 -14.12
C VAL A 224 -19.40 -20.84 -13.11
N VAL A 225 -19.09 -20.68 -11.82
CA VAL A 225 -20.06 -20.81 -10.72
C VAL A 225 -19.98 -19.57 -9.85
N GLU A 226 -21.05 -18.79 -9.81
CA GLU A 226 -21.21 -17.74 -8.80
C GLU A 226 -21.41 -18.37 -7.43
N ARG A 227 -20.73 -17.81 -6.42
CA ARG A 227 -20.77 -18.32 -5.06
C ARG A 227 -21.44 -17.29 -4.16
N GLU A 228 -20.66 -16.61 -3.32
CA GLU A 228 -21.16 -15.76 -2.25
C GLU A 228 -21.07 -14.28 -2.65
N THR A 229 -21.98 -13.48 -2.11
CA THR A 229 -21.85 -12.01 -2.09
C THR A 229 -21.68 -11.56 -0.65
N ILE A 230 -20.63 -10.80 -0.38
CA ILE A 230 -20.24 -10.36 0.96
C ILE A 230 -20.10 -8.85 0.92
N GLU A 231 -20.64 -8.19 1.94
CA GLU A 231 -20.63 -6.74 2.06
C GLU A 231 -20.48 -6.34 3.52
N SER A 232 -20.14 -5.08 3.77
CA SER A 232 -20.09 -4.55 5.12
C SER A 232 -21.48 -4.58 5.77
N ASN A 233 -21.50 -4.82 7.09
CA ASN A 233 -22.72 -4.68 7.90
C ASN A 233 -23.17 -3.21 7.99
N ASP A 234 -22.25 -2.27 7.83
CA ASP A 234 -22.51 -0.83 7.87
C ASP A 234 -22.12 -0.18 6.54
N LYS A 235 -23.10 0.43 5.86
CA LYS A 235 -22.87 1.16 4.60
C LYS A 235 -22.05 2.44 4.78
N THR A 236 -21.85 2.87 6.03
CA THR A 236 -21.01 4.02 6.37
C THR A 236 -19.55 3.66 6.62
N THR A 237 -19.20 2.36 6.71
CA THR A 237 -17.83 1.88 6.87
C THR A 237 -16.92 2.52 5.82
N LYS A 238 -15.90 3.23 6.28
CA LYS A 238 -14.95 3.90 5.39
C LYS A 238 -13.81 2.96 5.02
N ALA A 239 -13.31 3.11 3.80
CA ALA A 239 -12.06 2.47 3.44
C ALA A 239 -10.94 2.91 4.39
N ASN A 240 -10.00 2.02 4.67
CA ASN A 240 -8.80 2.30 5.40
C ASN A 240 -7.81 3.05 4.49
N PRO A 241 -7.63 4.36 4.68
CA PRO A 241 -6.69 5.13 3.86
C PRO A 241 -5.24 4.67 4.01
N PHE A 242 -4.93 3.93 5.07
CA PHE A 242 -3.61 3.41 5.42
C PHE A 242 -3.47 1.91 5.17
N TYR A 243 -4.31 1.32 4.30
CA TYR A 243 -4.29 -0.12 4.02
C TYR A 243 -2.89 -0.64 3.62
N ALA A 244 -2.09 0.17 2.93
CA ALA A 244 -0.70 -0.16 2.59
C ALA A 244 0.19 -0.31 3.83
N GLN A 245 0.08 0.59 4.81
CA GLN A 245 0.81 0.46 6.08
C GLN A 245 0.28 -0.73 6.88
N THR A 246 -1.04 -0.90 6.92
CA THR A 246 -1.68 -2.04 7.59
C THR A 246 -1.12 -3.36 7.07
N LEU A 247 -1.01 -3.55 5.76
CA LEU A 247 -0.47 -4.79 5.18
C LEU A 247 1.03 -4.98 5.41
N ARG A 248 1.81 -3.89 5.42
CA ARG A 248 3.24 -3.96 5.78
C ARG A 248 3.44 -4.36 7.24
N SER A 249 2.73 -3.70 8.15
CA SER A 249 2.77 -4.02 9.58
C SER A 249 2.28 -5.45 9.85
N TRP A 250 1.17 -5.85 9.23
CA TRP A 250 0.65 -7.21 9.30
C TRP A 250 1.70 -8.25 8.86
N ALA A 251 2.32 -8.04 7.71
CA ALA A 251 3.36 -8.95 7.22
C ALA A 251 4.56 -9.00 8.17
N THR A 252 5.04 -7.86 8.67
CA THR A 252 6.13 -7.82 9.65
C THR A 252 5.81 -8.63 10.91
N ASP A 253 4.58 -8.51 11.42
CA ASP A 253 4.13 -9.22 12.63
C ASP A 253 3.89 -10.72 12.40
N CYS A 254 3.62 -11.11 11.16
CA CYS A 254 3.26 -12.48 10.78
C CYS A 254 4.38 -13.25 10.09
N LYS A 255 5.53 -12.63 9.83
CA LYS A 255 6.69 -13.31 9.26
C LYS A 255 7.43 -14.16 10.29
N ASP A 256 7.94 -15.30 9.85
CA ASP A 256 8.87 -16.11 10.62
C ASP A 256 10.33 -15.65 10.42
N GLU A 257 11.27 -16.42 10.98
CA GLU A 257 12.71 -16.14 10.88
C GLU A 257 13.28 -16.22 9.44
N THR A 258 12.57 -16.89 8.53
CA THR A 258 12.93 -16.97 7.11
C THR A 258 12.42 -15.76 6.32
N GLY A 259 11.52 -14.96 6.92
CA GLY A 259 10.88 -13.81 6.29
C GLY A 259 9.65 -14.16 5.44
N GLU A 260 9.16 -15.41 5.52
CA GLU A 260 7.90 -15.88 4.96
C GLU A 260 6.77 -15.76 5.99
N LEU A 261 5.52 -15.68 5.53
CA LEU A 261 4.38 -15.69 6.45
C LEU A 261 4.32 -17.03 7.19
N ARG A 262 4.06 -16.98 8.50
CA ARG A 262 3.91 -18.20 9.31
C ARG A 262 2.85 -19.12 8.70
N PRO A 263 3.01 -20.45 8.79
CA PRO A 263 2.04 -21.40 8.23
C PRO A 263 0.63 -21.33 8.85
N ASP A 264 0.46 -20.73 10.03
CA ASP A 264 -0.83 -20.55 10.68
C ASP A 264 -1.61 -19.39 10.05
N GLU A 265 -2.27 -19.67 8.92
CA GLU A 265 -3.08 -18.72 8.16
C GLU A 265 -4.16 -18.06 9.04
N LYS A 266 -4.81 -18.84 9.90
CA LYS A 266 -5.89 -18.35 10.77
C LYS A 266 -5.38 -17.31 11.77
N GLU A 267 -4.24 -17.56 12.40
CA GLU A 267 -3.62 -16.58 13.29
C GLU A 267 -3.14 -15.35 12.52
N ASN A 268 -2.57 -15.52 11.33
CA ASN A 268 -2.17 -14.39 10.48
C ASN A 268 -3.38 -13.50 10.14
N TYR A 269 -4.53 -14.06 9.80
CA TYR A 269 -5.71 -13.29 9.44
C TYR A 269 -6.37 -12.59 10.64
N LYS A 270 -6.35 -13.19 11.84
CA LYS A 270 -6.72 -12.47 13.08
C LYS A 270 -5.82 -11.25 13.31
N HIS A 271 -4.52 -11.38 13.02
CA HIS A 271 -3.59 -10.27 13.13
C HIS A 271 -3.89 -9.17 12.12
N LEU A 272 -4.29 -9.51 10.87
CA LEU A 272 -4.66 -8.50 9.87
C LEU A 272 -5.80 -7.60 10.34
N ALA A 273 -6.88 -8.19 10.88
CA ALA A 273 -8.00 -7.43 11.44
C ALA A 273 -7.56 -6.52 12.59
N LYS A 274 -6.72 -7.04 13.51
CA LYS A 274 -6.17 -6.26 14.63
C LYS A 274 -5.31 -5.08 14.15
N VAL A 275 -4.43 -5.31 13.17
CA VAL A 275 -3.54 -4.29 12.62
C VAL A 275 -4.33 -3.24 11.84
N HIS A 276 -5.42 -3.60 11.18
CA HIS A 276 -6.32 -2.64 10.55
C HIS A 276 -6.85 -1.62 11.58
N THR A 277 -7.45 -2.11 12.67
CA THR A 277 -8.00 -1.26 13.73
C THR A 277 -6.91 -0.39 14.36
N SER A 278 -5.77 -0.99 14.75
CA SER A 278 -4.69 -0.23 15.40
C SER A 278 -4.06 0.82 14.48
N THR A 279 -3.93 0.55 13.18
CA THR A 279 -3.41 1.52 12.21
C THR A 279 -4.36 2.70 12.07
N GLN A 280 -5.67 2.45 11.97
CA GLN A 280 -6.66 3.52 11.87
C GLN A 280 -6.68 4.38 13.14
N GLU A 281 -6.70 3.77 14.32
CA GLU A 281 -6.66 4.48 15.60
C GLU A 281 -5.37 5.32 15.75
N ALA A 282 -4.21 4.73 15.43
CA ALA A 282 -2.93 5.42 15.51
C ALA A 282 -2.89 6.64 14.59
N MET A 283 -3.44 6.54 13.38
CA MET A 283 -3.43 7.65 12.42
C MET A 283 -4.48 8.72 12.74
N GLN A 284 -5.64 8.34 13.27
CA GLN A 284 -6.63 9.29 13.79
C GLN A 284 -6.04 10.08 14.97
N LYS A 285 -5.39 9.39 15.92
CA LYS A 285 -4.70 10.02 17.03
C LYS A 285 -3.61 10.97 16.54
N LEU A 286 -2.77 10.51 15.61
CA LEU A 286 -1.70 11.32 15.04
C LEU A 286 -2.24 12.60 14.39
N HIS A 287 -3.33 12.51 13.63
CA HIS A 287 -3.96 13.68 13.03
C HIS A 287 -4.58 14.62 14.05
N HIS A 288 -5.23 14.09 15.09
CA HIS A 288 -5.74 14.90 16.20
C HIS A 288 -4.60 15.68 16.89
N ASP A 289 -3.50 14.99 17.18
CA ASP A 289 -2.30 15.59 17.78
C ASP A 289 -1.73 16.68 16.86
N PHE A 290 -1.69 16.44 15.54
CA PHE A 290 -1.30 17.45 14.56
C PHE A 290 -2.22 18.66 14.50
N GLN A 291 -3.54 18.46 14.49
CA GLN A 291 -4.50 19.56 14.53
C GLN A 291 -4.27 20.43 15.78
N GLY A 292 -4.03 19.81 16.93
CA GLY A 292 -3.67 20.49 18.16
C GLY A 292 -2.39 21.33 18.01
N VAL A 293 -1.33 20.73 17.48
CA VAL A 293 -0.05 21.40 17.21
C VAL A 293 -0.19 22.59 16.26
N LEU A 294 -0.88 22.40 15.13
CA LEU A 294 -1.03 23.43 14.11
C LEU A 294 -1.91 24.59 14.60
N THR A 295 -2.94 24.30 15.41
CA THR A 295 -3.76 25.32 16.07
C THR A 295 -2.94 26.13 17.08
N LEU A 296 -2.12 25.46 17.90
CA LEU A 296 -1.29 26.11 18.94
C LEU A 296 -0.17 26.98 18.35
N THR A 297 0.36 26.60 17.19
CA THR A 297 1.47 27.33 16.55
C THR A 297 1.03 28.61 15.84
N LYS A 298 -0.29 28.91 15.76
CA LYS A 298 -0.87 30.11 15.10
C LYS A 298 -0.23 30.40 13.75
N THR A 299 0.09 29.34 13.01
CA THR A 299 0.86 29.44 11.77
C THR A 299 -0.04 29.97 10.64
N SER A 300 0.48 30.93 9.88
CA SER A 300 -0.15 31.41 8.64
C SER A 300 0.12 30.48 7.45
N SER A 301 0.65 29.27 7.67
CA SER A 301 0.86 28.29 6.61
C SER A 301 -0.49 27.91 6.00
N LYS A 302 -0.62 28.14 4.70
CA LYS A 302 -1.82 27.77 3.95
C LYS A 302 -1.99 26.25 3.93
N ALA A 303 -0.90 25.52 3.67
CA ALA A 303 -0.90 24.05 3.66
C ALA A 303 -1.28 23.48 5.03
N ALA A 304 -0.80 24.07 6.12
CA ALA A 304 -1.19 23.65 7.48
C ALA A 304 -2.69 23.86 7.72
N ASN A 305 -3.22 25.01 7.32
CA ASN A 305 -4.63 25.31 7.48
C ASN A 305 -5.53 24.42 6.60
N GLU A 306 -5.07 24.05 5.41
CA GLU A 306 -5.76 23.07 4.57
C GLU A 306 -5.78 21.69 5.23
N LEU A 307 -4.63 21.21 5.74
CA LEU A 307 -4.53 19.92 6.42
C LEU A 307 -5.36 19.87 7.72
N ILE A 308 -5.47 20.97 8.46
CA ILE A 308 -6.32 21.07 9.64
C ILE A 308 -7.81 20.91 9.27
N ARG A 309 -8.25 21.54 8.18
CA ARG A 309 -9.67 21.59 7.81
C ARG A 309 -10.15 20.33 7.08
N SER A 310 -9.23 19.51 6.62
CA SER A 310 -9.56 18.36 5.80
C SER A 310 -9.96 17.14 6.62
N ASP A 311 -10.93 16.40 6.09
CA ASP A 311 -11.35 15.11 6.59
C ASP A 311 -10.35 14.03 6.18
N LEU A 312 -9.68 13.42 7.15
CA LEU A 312 -8.71 12.33 6.91
C LEU A 312 -9.28 11.16 6.13
N SER A 313 -10.57 10.88 6.30
CA SER A 313 -11.20 9.73 5.66
C SER A 313 -11.24 9.86 4.13
N GLN A 314 -10.92 11.04 3.59
CA GLN A 314 -10.87 11.33 2.16
C GLN A 314 -9.47 11.20 1.55
N TYR A 315 -8.41 11.06 2.36
CA TYR A 315 -7.04 10.98 1.83
C TYR A 315 -6.54 9.56 1.82
N SER A 316 -5.93 9.11 0.72
CA SER A 316 -5.03 7.96 0.76
C SER A 316 -3.80 8.26 1.64
N ALA A 317 -3.09 7.23 2.10
CA ALA A 317 -1.81 7.38 2.81
C ALA A 317 -0.81 8.24 2.04
N ASP A 318 -0.72 8.07 0.72
CA ASP A 318 0.15 8.87 -0.14
C ASP A 318 -0.29 10.33 -0.21
N SER A 319 -1.61 10.59 -0.29
CA SER A 319 -2.14 11.95 -0.29
C SER A 319 -1.89 12.64 1.04
N TYR A 320 -2.06 11.93 2.16
CA TYR A 320 -1.74 12.43 3.49
C TYR A 320 -0.25 12.73 3.64
N ARG A 321 0.62 11.82 3.18
CA ARG A 321 2.07 12.04 3.12
C ARG A 321 2.41 13.28 2.31
N GLN A 322 1.83 13.43 1.11
CA GLN A 322 2.08 14.59 0.26
C GLN A 322 1.64 15.89 0.93
N LYS A 323 0.50 15.91 1.62
CA LYS A 323 0.08 17.08 2.40
C LYS A 323 1.07 17.40 3.53
N LEU A 324 1.61 16.40 4.21
CA LEU A 324 2.69 16.62 5.18
C LEU A 324 3.91 17.24 4.48
N VAL A 325 4.34 16.70 3.34
CA VAL A 325 5.44 17.27 2.53
C VAL A 325 5.16 18.73 2.16
N ASP A 326 3.94 19.07 1.75
CA ASP A 326 3.55 20.45 1.42
C ASP A 326 3.65 21.39 2.64
N VAL A 327 3.21 20.93 3.83
CA VAL A 327 3.35 21.67 5.09
C VAL A 327 4.82 21.87 5.45
N TYR A 328 5.63 20.81 5.32
CA TYR A 328 7.07 20.87 5.55
C TYR A 328 7.72 21.85 4.58
N LYS A 329 7.41 21.76 3.27
CA LYS A 329 7.96 22.60 2.22
C LYS A 329 7.61 24.07 2.43
N GLU A 330 6.34 24.41 2.65
CA GLU A 330 5.94 25.81 2.89
C GLU A 330 6.62 26.37 4.15
N SER A 331 6.65 25.58 5.23
CA SER A 331 7.32 26.00 6.47
C SER A 331 8.83 26.12 6.28
N TRP A 332 9.43 25.24 5.48
CA TRP A 332 10.85 25.24 5.14
C TRP A 332 11.23 26.46 4.31
N GLU A 333 10.49 26.77 3.25
CA GLU A 333 10.68 27.94 2.38
C GLU A 333 10.68 29.23 3.19
N LYS A 334 9.65 29.40 4.02
CA LYS A 334 9.52 30.60 4.85
C LYS A 334 10.66 30.68 5.87
N GLN A 335 11.13 29.55 6.38
CA GLN A 335 12.27 29.51 7.29
C GLN A 335 13.60 29.79 6.59
N TYR A 336 13.77 29.28 5.37
CA TYR A 336 14.98 29.41 4.56
C TYR A 336 15.15 30.85 4.09
N TYR A 337 14.11 31.47 3.52
CA TYR A 337 14.17 32.83 2.96
C TYR A 337 14.06 33.94 4.02
N ALA A 338 13.53 33.68 5.21
CA ALA A 338 13.50 34.67 6.29
C ALA A 338 14.90 35.08 6.78
N GLY A 339 15.95 34.31 6.47
CA GLY A 339 17.35 34.59 6.84
C GLY A 339 17.65 34.54 8.35
N LYS A 340 16.62 34.58 9.20
CA LYS A 340 16.63 34.35 10.64
C LYS A 340 15.57 33.31 10.97
N LEU A 341 15.82 32.49 11.99
CA LEU A 341 14.86 31.50 12.45
C LEU A 341 13.56 32.21 12.84
N SER A 342 12.54 32.17 11.99
CA SER A 342 11.20 32.57 12.44
C SER A 342 10.80 31.54 13.50
N ILE A 343 10.44 32.03 14.68
CA ILE A 343 10.08 31.16 15.81
C ILE A 343 8.85 30.33 15.44
N GLY A 344 7.96 30.87 14.60
CA GLY A 344 6.74 30.20 14.13
C GLY A 344 7.00 28.95 13.28
N TYR A 345 7.68 29.06 12.13
CA TYR A 345 7.79 27.93 11.20
C TYR A 345 8.71 26.82 11.70
N SER A 346 9.78 27.16 12.41
CA SER A 346 10.58 26.13 13.09
C SER A 346 9.83 25.43 14.23
N ALA A 347 8.93 26.12 14.95
CA ALA A 347 8.09 25.46 15.94
C ALA A 347 7.09 24.49 15.30
N VAL A 348 6.53 24.84 14.13
CA VAL A 348 5.70 23.94 13.31
C VAL A 348 6.51 22.71 12.92
N LEU A 349 7.67 22.88 12.26
CA LEU A 349 8.53 21.78 11.82
C LEU A 349 8.95 20.87 12.99
N ARG A 350 9.38 21.43 14.12
CA ARG A 350 9.76 20.65 15.32
C ARG A 350 8.60 19.87 15.91
N SER A 351 7.42 20.46 15.90
CA SER A 351 6.25 19.81 16.49
C SER A 351 5.74 18.71 15.56
N LEU A 352 5.69 18.96 14.25
CA LEU A 352 5.39 17.93 13.26
C LEU A 352 6.36 16.75 13.35
N THR A 353 7.66 17.03 13.38
CA THR A 353 8.68 15.98 13.49
C THR A 353 8.61 15.20 14.80
N ARG A 354 8.15 15.83 15.89
CA ARG A 354 7.96 15.17 17.17
C ARG A 354 6.80 14.19 17.14
N GLU A 355 5.67 14.57 16.57
CA GLU A 355 4.52 13.67 16.44
C GLU A 355 4.84 12.53 15.46
N LEU A 356 5.49 12.84 14.33
CA LEU A 356 5.97 11.84 13.36
C LEU A 356 7.09 10.94 13.91
N ALA A 357 7.74 11.28 15.02
CA ALA A 357 8.77 10.43 15.61
C ALA A 357 8.20 9.08 16.09
N ASN A 358 6.89 9.01 16.36
CA ASN A 358 6.19 7.76 16.66
C ASN A 358 5.84 6.94 15.40
N GLN A 359 6.13 7.48 14.20
CA GLN A 359 5.92 6.87 12.89
C GLN A 359 7.20 7.03 12.04
N PRO A 360 8.31 6.37 12.42
CA PRO A 360 9.64 6.63 11.86
C PRO A 360 9.73 6.38 10.35
N GLU A 361 8.95 5.42 9.83
CA GLU A 361 8.85 5.16 8.39
C GLU A 361 8.23 6.35 7.65
N LEU A 362 7.07 6.84 8.11
CA LEU A 362 6.40 8.00 7.50
C LEU A 362 7.26 9.26 7.60
N LEU A 363 7.93 9.48 8.73
CA LEU A 363 8.87 10.61 8.89
C LEU A 363 10.00 10.55 7.86
N THR A 364 10.56 9.36 7.66
CA THR A 364 11.64 9.13 6.68
C THR A 364 11.14 9.38 5.26
N GLN A 365 9.95 8.91 4.91
CA GLN A 365 9.35 9.16 3.60
C GLN A 365 9.09 10.66 3.37
N VAL A 366 8.47 11.36 4.32
CA VAL A 366 8.22 12.81 4.24
C VAL A 366 9.53 13.59 4.07
N LYS A 367 10.59 13.20 4.79
CA LYS A 367 11.92 13.81 4.66
C LYS A 367 12.52 13.60 3.27
N ASN A 368 12.46 12.38 2.74
CA ASN A 368 13.01 12.04 1.43
C ASN A 368 12.23 12.75 0.31
N ASP A 369 10.90 12.77 0.37
CA ASP A 369 10.05 13.46 -0.61
C ASP A 369 10.30 14.97 -0.59
N LEU A 370 10.49 15.56 0.60
CA LEU A 370 10.90 16.96 0.73
C LEU A 370 12.27 17.20 0.10
N LYS A 371 13.26 16.34 0.39
CA LYS A 371 14.61 16.42 -0.18
C LYS A 371 14.56 16.39 -1.71
N ASP A 372 13.85 15.43 -2.28
CA ASP A 372 13.67 15.28 -3.72
C ASP A 372 12.99 16.50 -4.34
N SER A 373 11.96 17.05 -3.68
CA SER A 373 11.32 18.28 -4.14
C SER A 373 12.29 19.47 -4.13
N ILE A 374 13.13 19.62 -3.11
CA ILE A 374 14.10 20.71 -3.02
C ILE A 374 15.23 20.51 -4.04
N GLN A 375 15.67 19.27 -4.26
CA GLN A 375 16.70 18.94 -5.25
C GLN A 375 16.27 19.31 -6.68
N LYS A 376 15.00 19.07 -7.02
CA LYS A 376 14.42 19.44 -8.33
C LYS A 376 14.21 20.95 -8.49
N ASP A 377 14.14 21.70 -7.39
CA ASP A 377 13.90 23.13 -7.39
C ASP A 377 15.22 23.92 -7.42
N ASN A 378 15.44 24.66 -8.50
CA ASN A 378 16.69 25.41 -8.71
C ASN A 378 16.82 26.64 -7.80
N THR A 379 15.76 27.03 -7.07
CA THR A 379 15.75 28.25 -6.24
C THR A 379 16.51 28.11 -4.92
N TYR A 380 16.90 26.88 -4.53
CA TYR A 380 17.65 26.60 -3.30
C TYR A 380 19.17 26.53 -3.51
N GLU A 381 19.77 27.68 -3.83
CA GLU A 381 21.21 27.76 -4.17
C GLU A 381 22.15 27.20 -3.08
N ARG A 382 21.78 27.32 -1.80
CA ARG A 382 22.58 26.81 -0.67
C ARG A 382 22.78 25.29 -0.69
N TYR A 383 21.86 24.55 -1.32
CA TYR A 383 21.97 23.11 -1.46
C TYR A 383 22.65 22.69 -2.78
N ARG A 384 23.25 23.63 -3.54
CA ARG A 384 23.93 23.29 -4.80
C ARG A 384 25.44 23.45 -4.71
N ALA A 385 26.16 22.42 -5.13
CA ALA A 385 27.61 22.46 -5.35
C ALA A 385 27.96 22.70 -6.84
N GLY A 386 26.95 22.85 -7.71
CA GLY A 386 27.08 23.10 -9.14
C GLY A 386 25.73 22.91 -9.85
N PRO A 387 25.71 22.87 -11.20
CA PRO A 387 24.46 22.73 -11.97
C PRO A 387 23.70 21.44 -11.67
N THR A 388 24.41 20.36 -11.33
CA THR A 388 23.86 19.00 -11.18
C THR A 388 24.08 18.37 -9.80
N SER A 389 24.83 19.03 -8.90
CA SER A 389 25.24 18.44 -7.62
C SER A 389 24.48 19.04 -6.45
N PHE A 390 23.73 18.20 -5.74
CA PHE A 390 23.00 18.54 -4.52
C PHE A 390 23.86 18.25 -3.28
N ARG A 391 23.87 19.17 -2.30
CA ARG A 391 24.64 19.07 -1.06
C ARG A 391 23.83 18.36 0.01
N ASP A 392 23.82 17.03 -0.04
CA ASP A 392 23.13 16.16 0.92
C ASP A 392 23.42 16.55 2.38
N GLU A 393 24.70 16.70 2.73
CA GLU A 393 25.13 17.05 4.08
C GLU A 393 24.52 18.38 4.58
N GLN A 394 24.36 19.35 3.68
CA GLN A 394 23.82 20.66 4.04
C GLN A 394 22.31 20.60 4.28
N PHE A 395 21.59 19.79 3.50
CA PHE A 395 20.18 19.50 3.73
C PHE A 395 19.98 18.79 5.07
N GLU A 396 20.78 17.76 5.36
CA GLU A 396 20.73 17.02 6.63
C GLU A 396 20.96 17.92 7.84
N GLN A 397 21.97 18.78 7.78
CA GLN A 397 22.23 19.78 8.83
C GLN A 397 21.04 20.72 9.04
N ASP A 398 20.45 21.23 7.97
CA ASP A 398 19.31 22.14 8.06
C ASP A 398 18.04 21.41 8.53
N TRP A 399 17.85 20.15 8.12
CA TRP A 399 16.76 19.29 8.58
C TRP A 399 16.85 19.16 10.09
N ASN A 400 18.01 18.77 10.60
CA ASN A 400 18.27 18.62 12.02
C ASN A 400 18.10 19.94 12.78
N LYS A 401 18.56 21.06 12.20
CA LYS A 401 18.42 22.40 12.78
C LYS A 401 16.96 22.87 12.87
N PHE A 402 16.20 22.72 11.80
CA PHE A 402 14.83 23.25 11.67
C PHE A 402 13.81 22.36 12.36
N THR A 403 13.95 21.05 12.25
CA THR A 403 13.03 20.07 12.84
C THR A 403 13.44 19.64 14.25
N GLY A 404 14.69 19.86 14.64
CA GLY A 404 15.20 19.37 15.92
C GLY A 404 15.31 17.84 16.00
N ALA A 405 15.30 17.13 14.86
CA ALA A 405 15.41 15.66 14.82
C ALA A 405 16.60 15.13 15.62
N ASP A 406 17.77 15.79 15.49
CA ASP A 406 19.02 15.46 16.21
C ASP A 406 19.14 16.03 17.62
N VAL A 407 18.14 16.75 18.14
CA VAL A 407 18.18 17.20 19.54
C VAL A 407 18.09 15.95 20.41
N ASN A 408 19.25 15.45 20.79
CA ASN A 408 19.50 14.18 21.46
C ASN A 408 18.48 13.96 22.57
N ILE A 409 17.90 12.76 22.65
CA ILE A 409 16.92 12.38 23.69
C ILE A 409 17.40 12.82 25.09
N PHE A 410 18.71 12.79 25.33
CA PHE A 410 19.35 13.27 26.55
C PHE A 410 19.20 14.78 26.81
N GLN A 411 19.30 15.64 25.80
CA GLN A 411 19.04 17.08 25.98
C GLN A 411 17.55 17.36 26.23
N ARG A 412 16.66 16.54 25.68
CA ARG A 412 15.20 16.61 25.93
C ARG A 412 14.85 16.13 27.34
N ALA A 413 15.44 15.04 27.79
CA ALA A 413 15.32 14.54 29.17
C ALA A 413 15.90 15.54 30.17
N ALA A 414 17.10 16.08 29.92
CA ALA A 414 17.72 17.10 30.76
C ALA A 414 16.87 18.38 30.89
N LYS A 415 16.25 18.84 29.80
CA LYS A 415 15.36 20.02 29.84
C LYS A 415 14.07 19.77 30.62
N THR A 416 13.49 18.58 30.48
CA THR A 416 12.28 18.16 31.23
C THR A 416 12.60 18.01 32.72
N ILE A 417 13.73 17.39 33.06
CA ILE A 417 14.25 17.28 34.41
C ILE A 417 14.51 18.67 35.00
N MET A 418 15.20 19.56 34.28
CA MET A 418 15.45 20.94 34.73
C MET A 418 14.16 21.76 34.90
N GLN A 419 13.11 21.49 34.13
CA GLN A 419 11.79 22.13 34.30
C GLN A 419 11.04 21.58 35.53
N ALA A 420 11.15 20.28 35.82
CA ALA A 420 10.61 19.69 37.05
C ALA A 420 11.31 20.24 38.31
N PHE A 421 12.61 20.56 38.22
CA PHE A 421 13.37 21.21 39.28
C PHE A 421 13.19 22.74 39.36
N LYS A 422 12.47 23.36 38.41
CA LYS A 422 12.09 24.78 38.42
C LYS A 422 10.72 25.03 39.08
N LYS A 423 10.24 24.13 39.94
CA LYS A 423 9.14 24.49 40.86
C LYS A 423 9.55 25.76 41.63
N PRO A 424 8.67 26.77 41.76
CA PRO A 424 8.93 27.92 42.61
C PRO A 424 9.24 27.40 44.02
N LYS A 425 10.22 28.00 44.70
CA LYS A 425 10.34 27.84 46.16
C LYS A 425 8.96 28.15 46.74
N GLU A 426 8.31 27.17 47.33
CA GLU A 426 7.19 27.44 48.23
C GLU A 426 7.69 28.46 49.24
N GLU A 427 7.10 29.65 49.24
CA GLU A 427 7.23 30.58 50.36
C GLU A 427 6.69 29.84 51.57
N VAL A 428 7.61 29.35 52.40
CA VAL A 428 7.28 28.87 53.74
C VAL A 428 6.77 30.09 54.50
N GLU A 429 5.45 30.25 54.58
CA GLU A 429 4.84 31.17 55.53
C GLU A 429 5.28 30.74 56.92
N LEU A 430 6.24 31.48 57.49
CA LEU A 430 6.59 31.34 58.89
C LEU A 430 5.33 31.66 59.72
N PRO A 431 4.97 30.82 60.69
CA PRO A 431 3.78 31.03 61.49
C PRO A 431 3.91 32.38 62.21
N LYS A 432 2.91 33.25 62.01
CA LYS A 432 2.79 34.50 62.76
C LYS A 432 2.70 34.14 64.24
N MET A 433 3.75 34.49 65.00
CA MET A 433 3.68 34.41 66.46
C MET A 433 2.62 35.39 66.97
N ASP A 434 1.68 34.86 67.73
CA ASP A 434 0.60 35.58 68.40
C ASP A 434 1.18 36.39 69.57
N PRO A 435 1.14 37.74 69.54
CA PRO A 435 1.61 38.56 70.63
C PRO A 435 0.46 38.78 71.61
N GLY A 436 0.22 37.83 72.52
CA GLY A 436 -0.96 37.97 73.37
C GLY A 436 -1.10 37.06 74.56
N ILE A 437 -0.12 36.93 75.45
CA ILE A 437 -0.39 36.69 76.89
C ILE A 437 0.63 37.45 77.74
N HIS A 438 0.22 38.62 78.23
CA HIS A 438 0.76 39.21 79.45
C HIS A 438 -0.04 38.63 80.64
N MET A 439 0.68 38.05 81.61
CA MET A 439 0.31 38.08 83.03
C MET A 439 1.40 38.80 83.79
#